data_AF-A0A5R9P1L7-F1
#
_entry.id   AF-A0A5R9P1L7-F1
#
_cell.length_a   1.000
_cell.length_b   1.000
_cell.length_c   1.000
_cell.angle_alpha   90.00
_cell.angle_beta   90.00
_cell.angle_gamma   90.00
#
_symmetry.space_group_name_H-M   'P 1'
#
loop_
_entity.id
_entity.type
_entity.pdbx_description
1 polymer ?
#
loop_
_entity_poly.entity_id
_entity_poly.type
_entity_poly.pdbx_seq_one_letter_code
_entity_poly.pdbx_strand_id
1 'polypeptide(L)'
;MSKKMLHYSGEGRCMSNVLPPLCRYCGKPIGKRTKTIMFGSSDQEPADHGWFATRREKPRTRAEAQRFVNHPIVSVRYLGEGEDRFVSNASVWDGVSYKDDFFCSNEHAQNFAYAVVQSPDNKLTTQAYRDARDAQAQKIKEK
;
A
#
# COMPACT_ATOMS: atom_id res chain seq x y z
N MET A 1 -12.47 35.87 -16.81
CA MET A 1 -12.01 35.10 -15.64
C MET A 1 -11.69 33.68 -16.09
N SER A 2 -10.45 33.43 -16.52
CA SER A 2 -10.02 32.12 -17.06
C SER A 2 -9.60 31.18 -15.94
N LYS A 3 -10.29 30.03 -15.84
CA LYS A 3 -9.86 28.87 -15.04
C LYS A 3 -8.54 28.36 -15.62
N LYS A 4 -7.44 28.50 -14.89
CA LYS A 4 -6.20 27.76 -15.17
C LYS A 4 -6.45 26.29 -14.84
N MET A 5 -6.63 25.48 -15.87
CA MET A 5 -6.37 24.03 -15.79
C MET A 5 -4.89 23.85 -15.48
N LEU A 6 -4.60 23.32 -14.29
CA LEU A 6 -3.28 22.80 -13.97
C LEU A 6 -3.10 21.50 -14.76
N HIS A 7 -2.29 21.59 -15.82
CA HIS A 7 -1.76 20.45 -16.54
C HIS A 7 -0.88 19.63 -15.58
N TYR A 8 -1.28 18.38 -15.32
CA TYR A 8 -0.46 17.40 -14.64
C TYR A 8 0.43 16.73 -15.68
N SER A 9 1.62 17.28 -15.88
CA SER A 9 2.61 16.73 -16.80
C SER A 9 3.31 15.54 -16.16
N GLY A 10 3.13 14.37 -16.78
CA GLY A 10 3.92 13.19 -16.49
C GLY A 10 5.36 13.34 -16.99
N GLU A 11 6.33 13.17 -16.09
CA GLU A 11 7.73 12.97 -16.42
C GLU A 11 8.29 11.81 -15.60
N GLY A 12 8.91 10.87 -16.32
CA GLY A 12 9.42 9.61 -15.80
C GLY A 12 10.56 9.78 -14.80
N ARG A 13 10.22 9.71 -13.52
CA ARG A 13 11.16 9.41 -12.44
C ARG A 13 10.70 8.13 -11.76
N CYS A 14 11.64 7.24 -11.51
CA CYS A 14 11.50 6.11 -10.61
C CYS A 14 10.95 6.63 -9.27
N MET A 15 9.63 6.54 -9.05
CA MET A 15 8.91 7.11 -7.90
C MET A 15 9.12 6.28 -6.62
N SER A 16 10.38 6.02 -6.28
CA SER A 16 10.75 5.42 -4.99
C SER A 16 11.19 6.54 -4.06
N ASN A 17 10.25 7.28 -3.44
CA ASN A 17 10.41 7.96 -2.13
C ASN A 17 9.26 8.93 -1.76
N VAL A 18 8.02 8.71 -2.20
CA VAL A 18 6.89 9.37 -1.53
C VAL A 18 6.70 8.68 -0.18
N LEU A 19 6.93 9.41 0.91
CA LEU A 19 6.67 8.87 2.25
C LEU A 19 5.21 8.43 2.35
N PRO A 20 4.92 7.32 3.04
CA PRO A 20 3.56 6.82 3.12
C PRO A 20 2.64 7.84 3.81
N PRO A 21 1.39 8.00 3.36
CA PRO A 21 0.42 8.81 4.07
C PRO A 21 0.25 8.27 5.50
N LEU A 22 -0.02 9.17 6.44
CA LEU A 22 -0.14 8.85 7.85
C LEU A 22 -1.60 8.86 8.28
N CYS A 23 -1.96 7.93 9.16
CA CYS A 23 -3.28 7.90 9.75
C CYS A 23 -3.50 9.15 10.63
N ARG A 24 -4.55 9.91 10.37
CA ARG A 24 -4.89 11.14 11.10
C ARG A 24 -5.25 10.93 12.58
N TYR A 25 -5.61 9.71 12.95
CA TYR A 25 -5.92 9.34 14.33
C TYR A 25 -4.67 8.90 15.09
N CYS A 26 -3.91 7.93 14.58
CA CYS A 26 -2.81 7.31 15.34
C CYS A 26 -1.40 7.67 14.85
N GLY A 27 -1.25 8.41 13.76
CA GLY A 27 0.05 8.78 13.17
C GLY A 27 0.80 7.61 12.50
N LYS A 28 0.25 6.40 12.45
CA LYS A 28 0.91 5.25 11.80
C LYS A 28 0.86 5.37 10.27
N PRO A 29 1.90 4.92 9.54
CA PRO A 29 1.85 4.79 8.09
C PRO A 29 0.65 3.94 7.62
N ILE A 30 -0.06 4.43 6.62
CA ILE A 30 -1.14 3.68 5.99
C ILE A 30 -0.53 2.56 5.14
N GLY A 31 -1.15 1.38 5.20
CA GLY A 31 -0.68 0.22 4.45
C GLY A 31 -0.79 0.43 2.94
N LYS A 32 0.15 -0.18 2.19
CA LYS A 32 0.11 -0.21 0.73
C LYS A 32 -1.13 -0.98 0.24
N ARG A 33 -1.74 -0.51 -0.85
CA ARG A 33 -2.80 -1.26 -1.54
C ARG A 33 -2.15 -2.28 -2.46
N THR A 34 -2.27 -3.55 -2.11
CA THR A 34 -1.62 -4.63 -2.84
C THR A 34 -2.62 -5.43 -3.64
N LYS A 35 -2.21 -5.89 -4.82
CA LYS A 35 -2.87 -6.96 -5.56
C LYS A 35 -2.23 -8.30 -5.17
N THR A 36 -3.02 -9.34 -5.02
CA THR A 36 -2.49 -10.68 -4.69
C THR A 36 -2.32 -11.50 -5.96
N ILE A 37 -1.13 -12.05 -6.17
CA ILE A 37 -0.85 -13.01 -7.24
C ILE A 37 -0.77 -14.39 -6.59
N MET A 38 -1.69 -15.26 -6.95
CA MET A 38 -1.78 -16.64 -6.47
C MET A 38 -1.08 -17.56 -7.47
N PHE A 39 -0.12 -18.34 -6.98
CA PHE A 39 0.70 -19.25 -7.78
C PHE A 39 0.33 -20.71 -7.49
N GLY A 40 0.66 -21.60 -8.42
CA GLY A 40 0.45 -23.04 -8.27
C GLY A 40 -1.00 -23.50 -8.27
N SER A 41 -1.95 -22.65 -8.70
CA SER A 41 -3.35 -23.05 -8.90
C SER A 41 -3.44 -23.89 -10.17
N SER A 42 -3.36 -25.22 -10.05
CA SER A 42 -3.38 -26.15 -11.18
C SER A 42 -4.75 -26.22 -11.85
N ASP A 43 -5.81 -25.99 -11.08
CA ASP A 43 -7.19 -26.28 -11.48
C ASP A 43 -7.93 -25.04 -11.98
N GLN A 44 -7.29 -23.87 -11.91
CA GLN A 44 -7.86 -22.60 -12.37
C GLN A 44 -7.12 -22.11 -13.61
N GLU A 45 -7.88 -21.74 -14.64
CA GLU A 45 -7.34 -20.93 -15.74
C GLU A 45 -6.73 -19.64 -15.15
N PRO A 46 -5.58 -19.19 -15.68
CA PRO A 46 -5.03 -17.89 -15.31
C PRO A 46 -6.08 -16.80 -15.51
N ALA A 47 -6.41 -16.10 -14.44
CA ALA A 47 -7.42 -15.06 -14.43
C ALA A 47 -6.87 -13.82 -13.73
N ASP A 48 -7.37 -12.66 -14.13
CA ASP A 48 -7.06 -11.37 -13.52
C ASP A 48 -8.36 -10.63 -13.17
N HIS A 49 -8.65 -10.55 -11.87
CA HIS A 49 -9.87 -9.93 -11.34
C HIS A 49 -9.61 -8.55 -10.74
N GLY A 50 -8.49 -7.90 -11.12
CA GLY A 50 -8.11 -6.56 -10.65
C GLY A 50 -7.53 -6.54 -9.24
N TRP A 51 -8.16 -7.19 -8.26
CA TRP A 51 -7.69 -7.27 -6.87
C TRP A 51 -6.87 -8.53 -6.57
N PHE A 52 -6.99 -9.57 -7.40
CA PHE A 52 -6.09 -10.72 -7.43
C PHE A 52 -5.92 -11.25 -8.86
N ALA A 53 -4.87 -12.04 -9.08
CA ALA A 53 -4.67 -12.81 -10.29
C ALA A 53 -4.12 -14.21 -9.97
N THR A 54 -4.39 -15.18 -10.82
CA THR A 54 -3.90 -16.56 -10.68
C THR A 54 -2.84 -16.89 -11.74
N ARG A 55 -1.90 -17.74 -11.36
CA ARG A 55 -0.74 -18.18 -12.13
C ARG A 55 -0.52 -19.67 -11.87
N ARG A 56 -0.12 -20.41 -12.92
CA ARG A 56 0.10 -21.87 -12.85
C ARG A 56 1.49 -22.22 -12.33
N GLU A 57 2.43 -21.31 -12.51
CA GLU A 57 3.83 -21.44 -12.13
C GLU A 57 3.97 -21.64 -10.61
N LYS A 58 4.99 -22.39 -10.20
CA LYS A 58 5.33 -22.65 -8.79
C LYS A 58 6.74 -22.13 -8.47
N PRO A 59 6.96 -20.80 -8.43
CA PRO A 59 8.27 -20.24 -8.12
C PRO A 59 8.69 -20.64 -6.69
N ARG A 60 9.93 -21.10 -6.53
CA ARG A 60 10.48 -21.55 -5.24
C ARG A 60 11.06 -20.41 -4.42
N THR A 61 11.35 -19.27 -5.05
CA THR A 61 11.94 -18.11 -4.38
C THR A 61 11.17 -16.83 -4.71
N ARG A 62 11.34 -15.81 -3.86
CA ARG A 62 10.84 -14.45 -4.15
C ARG A 62 11.41 -13.89 -5.45
N ALA A 63 12.68 -14.16 -5.74
CA ALA A 63 13.34 -13.68 -6.95
C ALA A 63 12.75 -14.32 -8.21
N GLU A 64 12.43 -15.62 -8.16
CA GLU A 64 11.70 -16.29 -9.24
C GLU A 64 10.28 -15.75 -9.40
N ALA A 65 9.55 -15.59 -8.29
CA ALA A 65 8.20 -15.01 -8.31
C ALA A 65 8.20 -13.60 -8.94
N GLN A 66 9.24 -12.80 -8.68
CA GLN A 66 9.40 -11.46 -9.24
C GLN A 66 9.51 -11.47 -10.78
N ARG A 67 9.99 -12.55 -11.40
CA ARG A 67 10.08 -12.67 -12.87
C ARG A 67 8.72 -12.79 -13.55
N PHE A 68 7.70 -13.25 -12.81
CA PHE A 68 6.34 -13.43 -13.34
C PHE A 68 5.42 -12.24 -13.10
N VAL A 69 5.91 -11.19 -12.42
CA VAL A 69 5.11 -10.02 -12.04
C VAL A 69 5.83 -8.74 -12.39
N ASN A 70 5.11 -7.82 -13.04
CA ASN A 70 5.68 -6.54 -13.48
C ASN A 70 5.83 -5.52 -12.33
N HIS A 71 5.12 -5.74 -11.22
CA HIS A 71 5.12 -4.85 -10.07
C HIS A 71 6.04 -5.38 -8.95
N PRO A 72 6.62 -4.49 -8.14
CA PRO A 72 7.45 -4.91 -7.00
C PRO A 72 6.63 -5.73 -6.00
N ILE A 73 7.15 -6.92 -5.68
CA ILE A 73 6.61 -7.77 -4.63
C ILE A 73 6.94 -7.14 -3.28
N VAL A 74 5.93 -6.92 -2.43
CA VAL A 74 6.11 -6.40 -1.07
C VAL A 74 6.14 -7.51 -0.02
N SER A 75 5.47 -8.63 -0.28
CA SER A 75 5.50 -9.81 0.59
C SER A 75 5.18 -11.07 -0.20
N VAL A 76 5.64 -12.21 0.32
CA VAL A 76 5.33 -13.53 -0.21
C VAL A 76 4.85 -14.44 0.91
N ARG A 77 3.99 -15.40 0.59
CA ARG A 77 3.68 -16.56 1.44
C ARG A 77 4.07 -17.83 0.70
N TYR A 78 4.59 -18.79 1.45
CA TYR A 78 4.96 -20.09 0.94
C TYR A 78 3.89 -21.12 1.29
N LEU A 79 3.79 -22.16 0.48
CA LEU A 79 3.03 -23.38 0.73
C LEU A 79 3.93 -24.59 0.43
N GLY A 80 3.66 -25.71 1.09
CA GLY A 80 4.47 -26.92 0.98
C GLY A 80 5.73 -26.91 1.85
N GLU A 81 6.39 -28.06 1.92
CA GLU A 81 7.62 -28.28 2.70
C GLU A 81 8.70 -28.92 1.82
N GLY A 82 9.96 -28.82 2.25
CA GLY A 82 11.08 -29.43 1.52
C GLY A 82 11.14 -29.02 0.05
N GLU A 83 11.21 -30.01 -0.84
CA GLU A 83 11.29 -29.81 -2.29
C GLU A 83 9.97 -29.36 -2.93
N ASP A 84 8.85 -29.59 -2.25
CA ASP A 84 7.51 -29.16 -2.70
C ASP A 84 7.18 -27.74 -2.23
N ARG A 85 8.07 -27.07 -1.49
CA ARG A 85 7.86 -25.70 -1.04
C ARG A 85 7.93 -24.72 -2.22
N PHE A 86 6.87 -23.92 -2.38
CA PHE A 86 6.81 -22.85 -3.39
C PHE A 86 6.12 -21.61 -2.84
N VAL A 87 6.30 -20.46 -3.49
CA VAL A 87 5.56 -19.23 -3.21
C VAL A 87 4.13 -19.42 -3.70
N SER A 88 3.16 -19.46 -2.79
CA SER A 88 1.74 -19.62 -3.14
C SER A 88 1.04 -18.28 -3.35
N ASN A 89 1.49 -17.23 -2.65
CA ASN A 89 0.92 -15.90 -2.76
C ASN A 89 2.03 -14.87 -2.80
N ALA A 90 1.95 -13.93 -3.74
CA ALA A 90 2.77 -12.72 -3.76
C ALA A 90 1.87 -11.49 -3.72
N SER A 91 2.07 -10.63 -2.73
CA SER A 91 1.43 -9.31 -2.72
C SER A 91 2.29 -8.34 -3.50
N VAL A 92 1.74 -7.76 -4.56
CA VAL A 92 2.41 -6.78 -5.42
C VAL A 92 1.84 -5.39 -5.18
N TRP A 93 2.69 -4.37 -5.26
CA TRP A 93 2.31 -2.97 -5.07
C TRP A 93 2.62 -2.18 -6.35
N ASP A 94 1.68 -1.34 -6.78
CA ASP A 94 1.82 -0.52 -7.98
C ASP A 94 2.83 0.63 -7.83
N GLY A 95 3.35 0.86 -6.63
CA GLY A 95 4.34 1.88 -6.32
C GLY A 95 3.74 3.19 -5.82
N VAL A 96 2.42 3.36 -5.87
CA VAL A 96 1.76 4.64 -5.56
C VAL A 96 0.53 4.52 -4.66
N SER A 97 -0.21 3.42 -4.74
CA SER A 97 -1.53 3.31 -4.10
C SER A 97 -1.44 2.84 -2.64
N TYR A 98 -2.13 3.53 -1.75
CA TYR A 98 -2.31 3.12 -0.37
C TYR A 98 -3.74 2.64 -0.13
N LYS A 99 -3.97 1.93 0.98
CA LYS A 99 -5.29 1.39 1.31
C LYS A 99 -6.33 2.49 1.52
N ASP A 100 -5.88 3.67 1.94
CA ASP A 100 -6.68 4.85 2.22
C ASP A 100 -5.76 6.08 2.19
N ASP A 101 -6.34 7.27 2.10
CA ASP A 101 -5.60 8.55 2.09
C ASP A 101 -5.42 9.14 3.49
N PHE A 102 -6.26 8.74 4.47
CA PHE A 102 -6.38 9.41 5.76
C PHE A 102 -6.38 8.47 6.97
N PHE A 103 -6.88 7.24 6.83
CA PHE A 103 -7.06 6.33 7.97
C PHE A 103 -6.55 4.92 7.69
N CYS A 104 -5.79 4.35 8.63
CA CYS A 104 -5.31 2.99 8.49
C CYS A 104 -6.39 1.92 8.74
N SER A 105 -7.54 2.30 9.29
CA SER A 105 -8.70 1.43 9.55
C SER A 105 -10.00 2.23 9.64
N ASN A 106 -11.13 1.57 9.40
CA ASN A 106 -12.47 2.16 9.57
C ASN A 106 -12.73 2.58 11.02
N GLU A 107 -12.25 1.81 11.99
CA GLU A 107 -12.35 2.13 13.41
C GLU A 107 -11.67 3.47 13.76
N HIS A 108 -10.48 3.71 13.22
CA HIS A 108 -9.78 4.99 13.43
C HIS A 108 -10.50 6.16 12.76
N ALA A 109 -11.15 5.95 11.62
CA ALA A 109 -11.99 6.98 11.00
C ALA A 109 -13.19 7.32 11.90
N GLN A 110 -13.86 6.32 12.47
CA GLN A 110 -14.99 6.48 13.38
C GLN A 110 -14.58 7.18 14.68
N ASN A 111 -13.53 6.70 15.36
CA ASN A 111 -13.02 7.30 16.59
C ASN A 111 -12.60 8.75 16.39
N PHE A 112 -11.97 9.04 15.24
CA PHE A 112 -11.62 10.41 14.88
C PHE A 112 -12.86 11.28 14.67
N ALA A 113 -13.89 10.78 13.97
CA ALA A 113 -15.14 11.51 13.76
C ALA A 113 -15.84 11.83 15.10
N TYR A 114 -15.94 10.86 16.02
CA TYR A 114 -16.49 11.07 17.35
C TYR A 114 -15.72 12.14 18.12
N ALA A 115 -14.38 12.06 18.10
CA ALA A 115 -13.54 13.02 18.79
C ALA A 115 -13.74 14.44 18.23
N VAL A 116 -13.79 14.61 16.90
CA VAL A 116 -14.05 15.89 16.24
C VAL A 116 -15.37 16.49 16.70
N VAL A 117 -16.47 15.72 16.68
CA VAL A 117 -17.81 16.19 17.11
C VAL A 117 -17.82 16.63 18.58
N GLN A 118 -17.05 15.96 19.43
CA GLN A 118 -16.95 16.31 20.86
C GLN A 118 -16.02 17.50 21.13
N SER A 119 -15.27 17.99 20.13
CA SER A 119 -14.38 19.13 20.32
C SER A 119 -15.11 20.46 20.10
N PRO A 120 -14.92 21.46 20.98
CA PRO A 120 -15.58 22.77 20.86
C PRO A 120 -15.35 23.47 19.52
N ASP A 121 -14.20 23.20 18.89
CA ASP A 121 -13.75 23.87 17.67
C ASP A 121 -13.79 22.99 16.41
N ASN A 122 -14.25 21.73 16.50
CA ASN A 122 -14.21 20.74 15.40
C ASN A 122 -12.83 20.59 14.71
N LYS A 123 -11.73 20.86 15.42
CA LYS A 123 -10.36 21.00 14.86
C LYS A 123 -9.36 19.95 15.37
N LEU A 124 -9.83 18.76 15.74
CA LEU A 124 -8.90 17.75 16.25
C LEU A 124 -7.96 17.24 15.15
N THR A 125 -6.68 17.54 15.33
CA THR A 125 -5.57 16.69 14.86
C THR A 125 -4.99 16.04 16.11
N THR A 126 -4.78 14.72 16.10
CA THR A 126 -4.20 14.06 17.27
C THR A 126 -2.73 14.44 17.40
N GLN A 127 -2.22 14.50 18.63
CA GLN A 127 -0.79 14.77 18.87
C GLN A 127 0.08 13.75 18.13
N ALA A 128 -0.32 12.47 18.17
CA ALA A 128 0.35 11.38 17.47
C ALA A 128 0.51 11.63 15.95
N TYR A 129 -0.51 12.19 15.28
CA TYR A 129 -0.41 12.54 13.86
C TYR A 129 0.55 13.70 13.61
N ARG A 130 0.53 14.74 14.47
CA ARG A 130 1.45 15.89 14.36
C ARG A 130 2.90 15.43 14.52
N ASP A 131 3.19 14.68 15.58
CA ASP A 131 4.52 14.16 15.86
C ASP A 131 5.05 13.30 14.70
N ALA A 132 4.20 12.40 14.19
CA ALA A 132 4.57 11.53 13.07
C ALA A 132 4.81 12.31 11.77
N ARG A 133 4.02 13.36 11.50
CA ARG A 133 4.21 14.23 10.33
C ARG A 133 5.51 15.03 10.43
N ASP A 134 5.82 15.56 11.61
CA ASP A 134 7.03 16.34 11.83
C ASP A 134 8.28 15.44 11.73
N ALA A 135 8.20 14.20 12.24
CA ALA A 135 9.23 13.17 12.03
C ALA A 135 9.41 12.78 10.56
N GLN A 136 8.32 12.69 9.77
CA GLN A 136 8.42 12.48 8.32
C GLN A 136 9.09 13.68 7.62
N ALA A 137 8.78 14.91 8.03
CA ALA A 137 9.38 16.11 7.47
C ALA A 137 10.90 16.19 7.75
N GLN A 138 11.35 15.76 8.92
CA GLN A 138 12.78 15.64 9.25
C GLN A 138 13.49 14.65 8.32
N LYS A 139 12.91 13.47 8.09
CA LYS A 139 13.47 12.45 7.17
C LYS A 139 13.59 12.90 5.71
N ILE A 140 12.79 13.88 5.30
CA ILE A 140 12.90 14.49 3.96
C ILE A 140 14.08 15.46 3.92
N LYS A 141 14.33 16.22 5.00
CA LYS A 141 15.41 17.22 5.08
C LYS A 141 16.81 16.61 5.23
N GLU A 142 16.89 15.42 5.82
CA GLU A 142 18.15 14.69 6.04
C GLU A 142 18.64 13.91 4.80
N LYS A 143 17.89 13.96 3.70
CA LYS A 143 18.20 13.31 2.42
C LYS A 143 18.60 14.33 1.37
#